data_AF-A0A831SNE1-F1
#
_entry.id   AF-A0A831SNE1-F1
#
_cell.length_a   1.000
_cell.length_b   1.000
_cell.length_c   1.000
_cell.angle_alpha   90.00
_cell.angle_beta   90.00
_cell.angle_gamma   90.00
#
_symmetry.space_group_name_H-M   'P 1'
#
loop_
_entity.id
_entity.type
_entity.pdbx_description
1 polymer ?
#
loop_
_entity_poly.entity_id
_entity_poly.type
_entity_poly.pdbx_seq_one_letter_code
_entity_poly.pdbx_strand_id
1 'polypeptide(L)'
;MILVRNLYLLSAKSLLLSLLFSRISAFLFPREIIFPGLNLPLIFILEIVIYFISYDKFMEYIDLKEKILDVKREILAGVNLSNFLRLILQNHFRISLPYIPRFLYSLSMGCIIGPFRLIEHLKFYKKIEETKIRYPPLFLLGHWRSGTTYLHNLLSQDKQFGFFSTYHAFLPGCFFVGENIFKPIVRASLPKKRPMDDVDMDVDLPQEEEYAVGGLSKYSYYHGWCFPQNMEYYNRFVCFKGVPDSSIEEWKKIYLFLLKKETFLWDAGVYFLKILLILVELNYY
;
A
#
# COMPACT_ATOMS: atom_id res chain seq x y z
N MET A 1 24.05 5.07 -20.99
CA MET A 1 25.41 4.47 -21.10
C MET A 1 25.89 3.76 -19.83
N ILE A 2 25.71 4.34 -18.62
CA ILE A 2 26.11 3.70 -17.35
C ILE A 2 25.27 2.44 -17.02
N LEU A 3 23.97 2.44 -17.37
CA LEU A 3 23.07 1.30 -17.16
C LEU A 3 23.50 0.05 -17.97
N VAL A 4 23.87 0.24 -19.24
CA VAL A 4 24.33 -0.82 -20.15
C VAL A 4 25.68 -1.41 -19.70
N ARG A 5 26.58 -0.55 -19.20
CA ARG A 5 27.89 -0.99 -18.67
C ARG A 5 27.74 -1.81 -17.38
N ASN A 6 26.79 -1.44 -16.52
CA ASN A 6 26.47 -2.22 -15.31
C ASN A 6 25.76 -3.53 -15.62
N LEU A 7 24.88 -3.57 -16.63
CA LEU A 7 24.25 -4.80 -17.14
C LEU A 7 25.30 -5.80 -17.67
N TYR A 8 26.30 -5.32 -18.43
CA TYR A 8 27.42 -6.14 -18.90
C TYR A 8 28.31 -6.66 -17.74
N LEU A 9 28.61 -5.83 -16.74
CA LEU A 9 29.41 -6.23 -15.59
C LEU A 9 28.68 -7.22 -14.67
N LEU A 10 27.35 -7.15 -14.58
CA LEU A 10 26.52 -8.08 -13.82
C LEU A 10 26.31 -9.41 -14.55
N SER A 11 26.13 -9.40 -15.88
CA SER A 11 26.10 -10.62 -16.68
C SER A 11 27.46 -11.33 -16.67
N ALA A 12 28.57 -10.58 -16.66
CA ALA A 12 29.91 -11.14 -16.53
C ALA A 12 30.13 -11.79 -15.15
N LYS A 13 29.57 -11.23 -14.07
CA LYS A 13 29.64 -11.80 -12.72
C LYS A 13 28.78 -13.05 -12.56
N SER A 14 27.58 -13.10 -13.15
CA SER A 14 26.75 -14.31 -13.14
C SER A 14 27.37 -15.44 -13.98
N LEU A 15 27.99 -15.08 -15.12
CA LEU A 15 28.78 -16.02 -15.93
C LEU A 15 30.02 -16.52 -15.17
N LEU A 16 30.69 -15.65 -14.41
CA LEU A 16 31.82 -16.06 -13.57
C LEU A 16 31.38 -17.00 -12.44
N LEU A 17 30.24 -16.71 -11.81
CA LEU A 17 29.67 -17.57 -10.77
C LEU A 17 29.25 -18.93 -11.34
N SER A 18 28.62 -18.97 -12.52
CA SER A 18 28.25 -20.22 -13.18
C SER A 18 29.48 -21.02 -13.60
N LEU A 19 30.54 -20.36 -14.08
CA LEU A 19 31.81 -21.00 -14.43
C LEU A 19 32.55 -21.54 -13.20
N LEU A 20 32.61 -20.77 -12.10
CA LEU A 20 33.17 -21.21 -10.81
C LEU A 20 32.38 -22.39 -10.24
N PHE A 21 31.05 -22.36 -10.34
CA PHE A 21 30.20 -23.45 -9.87
C PHE A 21 30.34 -24.69 -10.75
N SER A 22 30.44 -24.56 -12.08
CA SER A 22 30.72 -25.70 -12.99
C SER A 22 32.07 -26.36 -12.70
N ARG A 23 33.07 -25.59 -12.27
CA ARG A 23 34.39 -26.12 -11.86
C ARG A 23 34.32 -26.84 -10.52
N ILE A 24 33.50 -26.36 -9.58
CA ILE A 24 33.28 -27.00 -8.28
C ILE A 24 32.41 -28.26 -8.42
N SER A 25 31.37 -28.25 -9.27
CA SER A 25 30.51 -29.41 -9.53
C SER A 25 31.27 -30.52 -10.27
N ALA A 26 32.12 -30.17 -11.25
CA ALA A 26 33.01 -31.11 -11.93
C ALA A 26 34.08 -31.73 -11.01
N PHE A 27 34.40 -31.07 -9.89
CA PHE A 27 35.32 -31.57 -8.88
C PHE A 27 34.64 -32.49 -7.85
N LEU A 28 33.37 -32.21 -7.50
CA LEU A 28 32.64 -32.95 -6.46
C LEU A 28 31.88 -34.19 -6.98
N PHE A 29 31.58 -34.27 -8.27
CA PHE A 29 30.83 -35.38 -8.86
C PHE A 29 31.57 -35.94 -10.09
N PRO A 30 32.35 -37.03 -9.95
CA PRO A 30 32.96 -37.70 -11.09
C PRO A 30 31.87 -38.27 -12.01
N ARG A 31 32.09 -38.15 -13.33
CA ARG A 31 31.18 -38.56 -14.41
C ARG A 31 30.82 -40.05 -14.29
N GLU A 32 29.64 -40.43 -13.81
CA GLU A 32 29.02 -41.76 -14.10
C GLU A 32 27.63 -41.99 -13.47
N ILE A 33 26.71 -41.03 -13.58
CA ILE A 33 25.28 -41.32 -13.31
C ILE A 33 24.44 -40.84 -14.51
N ILE A 34 24.03 -41.81 -15.34
CA ILE A 34 23.16 -41.63 -16.50
C ILE A 34 21.82 -42.29 -16.16
N PHE A 35 20.73 -41.51 -16.16
CA PHE A 35 19.37 -42.05 -16.00
C PHE A 35 18.87 -42.61 -17.34
N PRO A 36 18.32 -43.83 -17.39
CA PRO A 36 17.82 -44.39 -18.64
C PRO A 36 16.55 -43.64 -19.09
N GLY A 37 16.65 -42.88 -20.18
CA GLY A 37 15.53 -42.17 -20.80
C GLY A 37 15.84 -40.73 -21.24
N LEU A 38 16.86 -40.09 -20.64
CA LEU A 38 17.43 -38.82 -21.11
C LEU A 38 18.94 -39.01 -21.28
N ASN A 39 19.45 -38.87 -22.51
CA ASN A 39 20.89 -38.91 -22.83
C ASN A 39 21.64 -37.64 -22.35
N LEU A 40 21.39 -37.18 -21.13
CA LEU A 40 22.10 -36.07 -20.49
C LEU A 40 22.67 -36.53 -19.15
N PRO A 41 23.97 -36.29 -18.86
CA PRO A 41 24.54 -36.60 -17.55
C PRO A 41 23.77 -35.88 -16.44
N LEU A 42 23.57 -36.52 -15.27
CA LEU A 42 22.86 -35.91 -14.13
C LEU A 42 23.41 -34.52 -13.74
N ILE A 43 24.73 -34.33 -13.88
CA ILE A 43 25.41 -33.04 -13.71
C ILE A 43 24.85 -31.95 -14.62
N PHE A 44 24.57 -32.29 -15.88
CA PHE A 44 24.05 -31.34 -16.86
C PHE A 44 22.60 -30.93 -16.55
N ILE A 45 21.80 -31.87 -16.05
CA ILE A 45 20.43 -31.60 -15.57
C ILE A 45 20.48 -30.67 -14.35
N LEU A 46 21.39 -30.92 -13.40
CA LEU A 46 21.58 -30.08 -12.21
C LEU A 46 22.05 -28.67 -12.56
N GLU A 47 22.99 -28.53 -13.52
CA GLU A 47 23.45 -27.21 -14.00
C GLU A 47 22.32 -26.41 -14.65
N ILE A 48 21.48 -27.06 -15.45
CA ILE A 48 20.29 -26.44 -16.06
C ILE A 48 19.32 -25.97 -14.97
N VAL A 49 18.98 -26.84 -14.01
CA VAL A 49 18.04 -26.50 -12.92
C VAL A 49 18.57 -25.34 -12.08
N ILE A 50 19.87 -25.33 -11.74
CA ILE A 50 20.49 -24.25 -10.98
C ILE A 50 20.52 -22.94 -11.77
N TYR A 51 20.76 -23.00 -13.09
CA TYR A 51 20.69 -21.83 -13.97
C TYR A 51 19.28 -21.25 -14.00
N PHE A 52 18.24 -22.08 -14.16
CA PHE A 52 16.84 -21.64 -14.15
C PHE A 52 16.43 -21.04 -12.80
N ILE A 53 16.77 -21.68 -11.67
CA ILE A 53 16.49 -21.14 -10.33
C ILE A 53 17.22 -19.80 -10.12
N SER A 54 18.46 -19.68 -10.59
CA SER A 54 19.23 -18.44 -10.47
C SER A 54 18.70 -17.34 -11.37
N TYR A 55 18.23 -17.69 -12.57
CA TYR A 55 17.59 -16.79 -13.51
C TYR A 55 16.24 -16.31 -12.97
N ASP A 56 15.40 -17.19 -12.47
CA ASP A 56 14.11 -16.83 -11.87
C ASP A 56 14.30 -15.90 -10.67
N LYS A 57 15.23 -16.21 -9.76
CA LYS A 57 15.59 -15.32 -8.65
C LYS A 57 16.16 -13.99 -9.13
N PHE A 58 16.91 -13.98 -10.23
CA PHE A 58 17.46 -12.76 -10.82
C PHE A 58 16.38 -11.90 -11.47
N MET A 59 15.42 -12.50 -12.18
CA MET A 59 14.27 -11.82 -12.77
C MET A 59 13.34 -11.30 -11.68
N GLU A 60 13.11 -12.07 -10.61
CA GLU A 60 12.39 -11.63 -9.41
C GLU A 60 13.10 -10.44 -8.75
N TYR A 61 14.43 -10.46 -8.66
CA TYR A 61 15.22 -9.34 -8.14
C TYR A 61 15.13 -8.09 -9.04
N ILE A 62 15.17 -8.23 -10.36
CA ILE A 62 14.98 -7.13 -11.30
C ILE A 62 13.57 -6.55 -11.15
N ASP A 63 12.54 -7.40 -11.16
CA ASP A 63 11.15 -7.01 -11.01
C ASP A 63 10.90 -6.33 -9.66
N LEU A 64 11.48 -6.83 -8.57
CA LEU A 64 11.46 -6.18 -7.26
C LEU A 64 12.12 -4.80 -7.33
N LYS A 65 13.26 -4.68 -8.01
CA LYS A 65 13.99 -3.42 -8.15
C LYS A 65 13.22 -2.39 -8.98
N GLU A 66 12.56 -2.82 -10.04
CA GLU A 66 11.65 -1.97 -10.83
C GLU A 66 10.45 -1.52 -9.98
N LYS A 67 9.83 -2.44 -9.23
CA LYS A 67 8.72 -2.15 -8.30
C LYS A 67 9.12 -1.19 -7.17
N ILE A 68 10.36 -1.25 -6.67
CA ILE A 68 10.86 -0.35 -5.62
C ILE A 68 10.96 1.10 -6.13
N LEU A 69 11.26 1.28 -7.41
CA LEU A 69 11.36 2.60 -8.03
C LEU A 69 10.00 3.15 -8.49
N ASP A 70 8.96 2.31 -8.53
CA ASP A 70 7.60 2.70 -8.89
C ASP A 70 6.92 3.48 -7.74
N VAL A 71 7.06 4.81 -7.80
CA VAL A 71 6.45 5.73 -6.85
C VAL A 71 4.91 5.71 -6.89
N LYS A 72 4.27 5.16 -7.92
CA LYS A 72 2.80 5.03 -7.96
C LYS A 72 2.28 4.04 -6.93
N ARG A 73 3.13 3.14 -6.44
CA ARG A 73 2.81 2.17 -5.39
C ARG A 73 3.05 2.73 -3.99
N GLU A 74 3.42 4.00 -3.87
CA GLU A 74 3.71 4.62 -2.59
C GLU A 74 2.44 4.93 -1.79
N ILE A 75 2.24 4.18 -0.71
CA ILE A 75 1.04 4.26 0.13
C ILE A 75 1.01 5.59 0.89
N LEU A 76 2.17 6.16 1.24
CA LEU A 76 2.25 7.37 2.05
C LEU A 76 2.16 8.68 1.25
N ALA A 77 1.91 8.61 -0.06
CA ALA A 77 1.90 9.79 -0.94
C ALA A 77 0.83 10.85 -0.55
N GLY A 78 -0.30 10.40 0.00
CA GLY A 78 -1.40 11.28 0.46
C GLY A 78 -1.37 11.63 1.94
N VAL A 79 -0.38 11.16 2.69
CA VAL A 79 -0.30 11.32 4.14
C VAL A 79 0.06 12.75 4.50
N ASN A 80 -0.46 13.23 5.63
CA ASN A 80 -0.08 14.54 6.17
C ASN A 80 1.42 14.64 6.39
N LEU A 81 2.07 15.75 6.03
CA LEU A 81 3.48 15.96 6.32
C LEU A 81 3.80 15.76 7.82
N SER A 82 2.95 16.28 8.72
CA SER A 82 3.18 16.09 10.15
C SER A 82 2.98 14.64 10.60
N ASN A 83 2.03 13.91 10.01
CA ASN A 83 1.83 12.49 10.30
C ASN A 83 2.95 11.64 9.70
N PHE A 84 3.40 11.96 8.49
CA PHE A 84 4.53 11.34 7.83
C PHE A 84 5.79 11.48 8.68
N LEU A 85 6.14 12.69 9.13
CA LEU A 85 7.28 12.89 10.03
C LEU A 85 7.13 12.13 11.36
N ARG A 86 5.92 12.07 11.93
CA ARG A 86 5.63 11.25 13.13
C ARG A 86 5.86 9.76 12.85
N LEU A 87 5.41 9.23 11.72
CA LEU A 87 5.62 7.83 11.33
C LEU A 87 7.11 7.52 11.17
N ILE A 88 7.87 8.43 10.55
CA ILE A 88 9.31 8.27 10.38
C ILE A 88 10.03 8.26 11.73
N LEU A 89 9.66 9.18 12.64
CA LEU A 89 10.20 9.23 14.00
C LEU A 89 9.84 7.98 14.81
N GLN A 90 8.57 7.53 14.73
CA GLN A 90 8.06 6.33 15.40
C GLN A 90 8.80 5.06 14.96
N ASN A 91 9.30 5.02 13.73
CA ASN A 91 10.10 3.92 13.19
C ASN A 91 11.61 4.20 13.24
N HIS A 92 12.04 5.17 14.03
CA HIS A 92 13.45 5.50 14.27
C HIS A 92 14.26 5.75 12.98
N PHE A 93 13.65 6.37 11.97
CA PHE A 93 14.30 6.68 10.69
C PHE A 93 14.89 5.46 9.97
N ARG A 94 14.37 4.24 10.23
CA ARG A 94 14.84 3.01 9.59
C ARG A 94 14.32 2.90 8.15
N ILE A 95 14.94 3.66 7.25
CA ILE A 95 14.63 3.66 5.81
C ILE A 95 15.77 2.97 5.08
N SER A 96 15.49 1.86 4.39
CA SER A 96 16.52 1.18 3.60
C SER A 96 16.85 2.00 2.35
N LEU A 97 18.13 2.04 1.96
CA LEU A 97 18.62 2.81 0.82
C LEU A 97 17.81 2.66 -0.48
N PRO A 98 17.33 1.45 -0.87
CA PRO A 98 16.51 1.30 -2.07
C PRO A 98 15.18 2.08 -2.04
N TYR A 99 14.64 2.35 -0.85
CA TYR A 99 13.35 3.04 -0.66
C TYR A 99 13.47 4.55 -0.49
N ILE A 100 14.68 5.12 -0.56
CA ILE A 100 14.90 6.58 -0.49
C ILE A 100 14.09 7.35 -1.55
N PRO A 101 13.97 6.91 -2.82
CA PRO A 101 13.14 7.61 -3.80
C PRO A 101 11.66 7.70 -3.39
N ARG A 102 11.11 6.63 -2.83
CA ARG A 102 9.72 6.59 -2.31
C ARG A 102 9.55 7.50 -1.10
N PHE A 103 10.51 7.51 -0.19
CA PHE A 103 10.54 8.44 0.94
C PHE A 103 10.55 9.91 0.48
N LEU A 104 11.44 10.26 -0.45
CA LEU A 104 11.54 11.62 -1.00
C LEU A 104 10.27 12.02 -1.75
N TYR A 105 9.66 11.08 -2.48
CA TYR A 105 8.38 11.29 -3.13
C TYR A 105 7.28 11.62 -2.10
N SER A 106 7.08 10.79 -1.08
CA SER A 106 6.09 11.06 -0.02
C SER A 106 6.35 12.39 0.71
N LEU A 107 7.62 12.70 0.99
CA LEU A 107 7.99 13.98 1.59
C LEU A 107 7.62 15.16 0.68
N SER A 108 7.94 15.08 -0.61
CA SER A 108 7.62 16.12 -1.58
C SER A 108 6.11 16.31 -1.74
N MET A 109 5.34 15.22 -1.80
CA MET A 109 3.88 15.27 -1.87
C MET A 109 3.29 15.89 -0.60
N GLY A 110 3.79 15.51 0.59
CA GLY A 110 3.39 16.12 1.85
C GLY A 110 3.61 17.64 1.87
N CYS A 111 4.74 18.11 1.33
CA CYS A 111 5.03 19.55 1.19
C CYS A 111 4.10 20.25 0.19
N ILE A 112 3.83 19.63 -0.98
CA ILE A 112 2.95 20.18 -2.02
C ILE A 112 1.49 20.27 -1.52
N ILE A 113 1.02 19.21 -0.86
CA ILE A 113 -0.35 19.09 -0.36
C ILE A 113 -0.57 19.95 0.90
N GLY A 114 0.47 20.15 1.71
CA GLY A 114 0.41 20.87 3.00
C GLY A 114 -0.36 22.20 2.98
N PRO A 115 -0.05 23.15 2.07
CA PRO A 115 -0.78 24.40 1.94
C PRO A 115 -2.29 24.22 1.69
N PHE A 116 -2.67 23.28 0.83
CA PHE A 116 -4.09 22.99 0.54
C PHE A 116 -4.83 22.47 1.76
N ARG A 117 -4.17 21.61 2.55
CA ARG A 117 -4.71 21.11 3.81
C ARG A 117 -4.91 22.23 4.82
N LEU A 118 -3.95 23.14 4.91
CA LEU A 118 -4.07 24.29 5.81
C LEU A 118 -5.25 25.18 5.40
N ILE A 119 -5.37 25.50 4.11
CA ILE A 119 -6.49 26.30 3.59
C ILE A 119 -7.82 25.58 3.84
N GLU A 120 -7.90 24.28 3.62
CA GLU A 120 -9.09 23.48 3.89
C GLU A 120 -9.47 23.49 5.37
N HIS A 121 -8.48 23.27 6.24
CA HIS A 121 -8.69 23.32 7.68
C HIS A 121 -9.24 24.70 8.10
N LEU A 122 -8.62 25.79 7.67
CA LEU A 122 -9.07 27.14 8.00
C LEU A 122 -10.48 27.45 7.49
N LYS A 123 -10.87 26.94 6.32
CA LYS A 123 -12.18 27.20 5.70
C LYS A 123 -13.31 26.34 6.23
N PHE A 124 -13.03 25.06 6.50
CA PHE A 124 -14.07 24.04 6.70
C PHE A 124 -14.03 23.35 8.06
N TYR A 125 -12.95 23.45 8.84
CA TYR A 125 -12.81 22.71 10.10
C TYR A 125 -14.01 22.90 11.03
N LYS A 126 -14.40 24.16 11.29
CA LYS A 126 -15.54 24.46 12.15
C LYS A 126 -16.85 23.88 11.62
N LYS A 127 -17.09 23.99 10.31
CA LYS A 127 -18.30 23.45 9.66
C LYS A 127 -18.36 21.92 9.77
N ILE A 128 -17.22 21.26 9.56
CA ILE A 128 -17.07 19.81 9.71
C ILE A 128 -17.32 19.41 11.16
N GLU A 129 -16.72 20.11 12.12
CA GLU A 129 -16.87 19.81 13.55
C GLU A 129 -18.33 19.96 14.03
N GLU A 130 -19.04 20.97 13.53
CA GLU A 130 -20.45 21.23 13.81
C GLU A 130 -21.41 20.30 13.05
N THR A 131 -20.93 19.54 12.06
CA THR A 131 -21.74 18.61 11.29
C THR A 131 -22.27 17.49 12.17
N LYS A 132 -23.60 17.33 12.19
CA LYS A 132 -24.30 16.27 12.92
C LYS A 132 -24.51 15.07 12.02
N ILE A 133 -24.01 13.91 12.45
CA ILE A 133 -24.33 12.62 11.83
C ILE A 133 -25.76 12.27 12.25
N ARG A 134 -26.72 12.42 11.32
CA ARG A 134 -28.17 12.24 11.62
C ARG A 134 -28.57 10.77 11.76
N TYR A 135 -27.96 9.90 10.95
CA TYR A 135 -28.24 8.47 10.93
C TYR A 135 -27.00 7.69 11.37
N PRO A 136 -27.16 6.56 12.07
CA PRO A 136 -26.03 5.71 12.41
C PRO A 136 -25.35 5.20 11.12
N PRO A 137 -24.00 5.24 11.03
CA PRO A 137 -23.28 4.66 9.90
C PRO A 137 -23.57 3.16 9.73
N LEU A 138 -23.60 2.69 8.49
CA LEU A 138 -23.73 1.28 8.14
C LEU A 138 -22.34 0.65 7.98
N PHE A 139 -22.04 -0.32 8.84
CA PHE A 139 -20.76 -1.02 8.83
C PHE A 139 -20.86 -2.32 8.04
N LEU A 140 -20.19 -2.38 6.88
CA LEU A 140 -19.92 -3.63 6.16
C LEU A 140 -18.70 -4.29 6.81
N LEU A 141 -18.95 -5.41 7.48
CA LEU A 141 -17.90 -6.24 8.10
C LEU A 141 -17.75 -7.50 7.28
N GLY A 142 -16.50 -7.87 6.98
CA GLY A 142 -16.23 -9.13 6.29
C GLY A 142 -14.74 -9.41 6.16
N HIS A 143 -14.43 -10.69 5.93
CA HIS A 143 -13.06 -11.11 5.64
C HIS A 143 -12.63 -10.59 4.26
N TRP A 144 -11.33 -10.47 4.04
CA TRP A 144 -10.79 -10.16 2.71
C TRP A 144 -11.30 -11.18 1.70
N ARG A 145 -11.65 -10.73 0.50
CA ARG A 145 -12.16 -11.60 -0.59
C ARG A 145 -13.54 -12.23 -0.34
N SER A 146 -14.31 -11.75 0.63
CA SER A 146 -15.69 -12.23 0.89
C SER A 146 -16.78 -11.58 0.03
N GLY A 147 -16.42 -10.74 -0.95
CA GLY A 147 -17.38 -10.01 -1.78
C GLY A 147 -17.89 -8.69 -1.19
N THR A 148 -17.32 -8.22 -0.09
CA THR A 148 -17.66 -6.91 0.53
C THR A 148 -17.49 -5.74 -0.44
N THR A 149 -16.48 -5.77 -1.32
CA THR A 149 -16.32 -4.74 -2.36
C THR A 149 -17.50 -4.68 -3.33
N TYR A 150 -18.01 -5.85 -3.74
CA TYR A 150 -19.17 -5.90 -4.63
C TYR A 150 -20.41 -5.33 -3.94
N LEU A 151 -20.66 -5.71 -2.69
CA LEU A 151 -21.74 -5.16 -1.89
C LEU A 151 -21.61 -3.65 -1.67
N HIS A 152 -20.40 -3.16 -1.40
CA HIS A 152 -20.13 -1.73 -1.23
C HIS A 152 -20.44 -0.92 -2.49
N ASN A 153 -20.01 -1.42 -3.66
CA ASN A 153 -20.31 -0.81 -4.96
C ASN A 153 -21.80 -0.83 -5.30
N LEU A 154 -22.54 -1.86 -4.86
CA LEU A 154 -23.98 -1.94 -5.08
C LEU A 154 -24.73 -0.92 -4.21
N LEU A 155 -24.39 -0.84 -2.91
CA LEU A 155 -25.02 0.08 -1.98
C LEU A 155 -24.70 1.55 -2.31
N SER A 156 -23.51 1.82 -2.85
CA SER A 156 -23.12 3.17 -3.25
C SER A 156 -23.89 3.74 -4.44
N GLN A 157 -24.66 2.92 -5.17
CA GLN A 157 -25.52 3.40 -6.26
C GLN A 157 -26.78 4.10 -5.73
N ASP A 158 -27.16 3.81 -4.50
CA ASP A 158 -28.33 4.41 -3.87
C ASP A 158 -27.94 5.73 -3.19
N LYS A 159 -28.63 6.81 -3.60
CA LYS A 159 -28.36 8.19 -3.15
C LYS A 159 -28.61 8.41 -1.67
N GLN A 160 -29.25 7.47 -0.97
CA GLN A 160 -29.36 7.51 0.48
C GLN A 160 -28.05 7.15 1.20
N PHE A 161 -27.05 6.63 0.47
CA PHE A 161 -25.75 6.27 1.01
C PHE A 161 -24.62 7.19 0.52
N GLY A 162 -23.65 7.34 1.41
CA GLY A 162 -22.47 8.17 1.25
C GLY A 162 -21.29 7.32 1.61
N PHE A 163 -20.19 7.57 0.93
CA PHE A 163 -19.05 6.67 0.97
C PHE A 163 -17.77 7.46 0.75
N PHE A 164 -16.66 6.87 1.19
CA PHE A 164 -15.36 7.38 0.82
C PHE A 164 -15.10 7.04 -0.64
N SER A 165 -14.99 8.05 -1.50
CA SER A 165 -14.46 7.84 -2.83
C SER A 165 -12.97 7.51 -2.74
N THR A 166 -12.40 6.88 -3.78
CA THR A 166 -10.95 6.65 -3.85
C THR A 166 -10.16 7.95 -3.68
N TYR A 167 -10.67 9.07 -4.22
CA TYR A 167 -10.06 10.37 -4.03
C TYR A 167 -10.06 10.84 -2.56
N HIS A 168 -11.20 10.71 -1.86
CA HIS A 168 -11.28 11.13 -0.45
C HIS A 168 -10.42 10.24 0.44
N ALA A 169 -10.38 8.94 0.13
CA ALA A 169 -9.57 7.97 0.83
C ALA A 169 -8.06 8.28 0.71
N PHE A 170 -7.61 8.69 -0.49
CA PHE A 170 -6.19 8.95 -0.74
C PHE A 170 -5.75 10.33 -0.28
N LEU A 171 -6.62 11.35 -0.35
CA LEU A 171 -6.29 12.73 0.03
C LEU A 171 -7.23 13.29 1.10
N PRO A 172 -7.36 12.63 2.27
CA PRO A 172 -8.35 12.93 3.30
C PRO A 172 -8.17 14.30 3.95
N GLY A 173 -7.02 14.96 3.77
CA GLY A 173 -6.73 16.26 4.38
C GLY A 173 -7.01 17.48 3.51
N CYS A 174 -7.28 17.30 2.21
CA CYS A 174 -7.42 18.43 1.28
C CYS A 174 -8.41 18.19 0.13
N PHE A 175 -9.28 17.19 0.22
CA PHE A 175 -10.13 16.81 -0.91
C PHE A 175 -11.19 17.86 -1.30
N PHE A 176 -11.56 18.84 -0.46
CA PHE A 176 -12.46 19.91 -0.88
C PHE A 176 -11.72 21.00 -1.65
N VAL A 177 -10.61 21.49 -1.09
CA VAL A 177 -9.86 22.61 -1.68
C VAL A 177 -9.01 22.14 -2.86
N GLY A 178 -8.52 20.92 -2.80
CA GLY A 178 -7.61 20.33 -3.76
C GLY A 178 -8.29 19.58 -4.91
N GLU A 179 -9.63 19.47 -4.94
CA GLU A 179 -10.34 18.58 -5.86
C GLU A 179 -9.95 18.80 -7.32
N ASN A 180 -10.10 20.03 -7.81
CA ASN A 180 -9.87 20.38 -9.21
C ASN A 180 -8.41 20.17 -9.67
N ILE A 181 -7.46 20.16 -8.73
CA ILE A 181 -6.03 20.05 -9.02
C ILE A 181 -5.57 18.60 -8.87
N PHE A 182 -5.88 17.96 -7.74
CA PHE A 182 -5.33 16.65 -7.41
C PHE A 182 -6.18 15.50 -7.91
N LYS A 183 -7.50 15.64 -8.05
CA LYS A 183 -8.36 14.54 -8.51
C LYS A 183 -7.98 14.03 -9.91
N PRO A 184 -7.68 14.89 -10.91
CA PRO A 184 -7.16 14.43 -12.20
C PRO A 184 -5.80 13.73 -12.10
N ILE A 185 -4.92 14.20 -11.22
CA ILE A 185 -3.59 13.60 -10.99
C ILE A 185 -3.73 12.20 -10.39
N VAL A 186 -4.57 12.07 -9.36
CA VAL A 186 -4.86 10.76 -8.75
C VAL A 186 -5.46 9.83 -9.82
N ARG A 187 -6.45 10.28 -10.59
CA ARG A 187 -7.06 9.47 -11.67
C ARG A 187 -6.02 8.96 -12.66
N ALA A 188 -5.07 9.80 -13.07
CA ALA A 188 -3.98 9.40 -13.98
C ALA A 188 -2.97 8.43 -13.34
N SER A 189 -2.87 8.39 -12.02
CA SER A 189 -1.98 7.47 -11.30
C SER A 189 -2.59 6.09 -11.08
N LEU A 190 -3.93 5.98 -11.07
CA LEU A 190 -4.66 4.74 -10.84
C LEU A 190 -4.62 3.81 -12.07
N PRO A 191 -4.49 2.49 -11.87
CA PRO A 191 -4.80 1.54 -12.93
C PRO A 191 -6.31 1.53 -13.20
N LYS A 192 -6.74 1.24 -14.43
CA LYS A 192 -8.18 1.13 -14.76
C LYS A 192 -8.89 0.05 -13.95
N LYS A 193 -8.16 -1.02 -13.63
CA LYS A 193 -8.64 -2.17 -12.87
C LYS A 193 -7.62 -2.56 -11.81
N ARG A 194 -8.14 -3.08 -10.70
CA ARG A 194 -7.33 -3.54 -9.58
C ARG A 194 -6.53 -4.80 -9.96
N PRO A 195 -5.21 -4.83 -9.71
CA PRO A 195 -4.34 -5.92 -10.18
C PRO A 195 -4.64 -7.27 -9.51
N MET A 196 -5.29 -7.27 -8.35
CA MET A 196 -5.57 -8.47 -7.57
C MET A 196 -6.88 -9.17 -7.94
N ASP A 197 -7.84 -8.46 -8.56
CA ASP A 197 -9.19 -9.01 -8.76
C ASP A 197 -10.02 -8.41 -9.90
N ASP A 198 -9.39 -7.62 -10.79
CA ASP A 198 -9.99 -7.09 -12.03
C ASP A 198 -11.25 -6.23 -11.82
N VAL A 199 -11.48 -5.73 -10.61
CA VAL A 199 -12.56 -4.78 -10.30
C VAL A 199 -12.15 -3.38 -10.77
N ASP A 200 -13.11 -2.64 -11.33
CA ASP A 200 -12.90 -1.27 -11.79
C ASP A 200 -12.41 -0.36 -10.66
N MET A 201 -11.51 0.56 -11.02
CA MET A 201 -10.93 1.53 -10.09
C MET A 201 -10.95 2.92 -10.73
N ASP A 202 -11.57 3.87 -10.04
CA ASP A 202 -11.60 5.28 -10.42
C ASP A 202 -11.66 6.14 -9.15
N VAL A 203 -11.28 7.41 -9.27
CA VAL A 203 -11.29 8.38 -8.18
C VAL A 203 -12.67 8.60 -7.57
N ASP A 204 -13.73 8.40 -8.34
CA ASP A 204 -15.13 8.57 -7.90
C ASP A 204 -15.77 7.29 -7.36
N LEU A 205 -15.11 6.13 -7.52
CA LEU A 205 -15.63 4.85 -7.03
C LEU A 205 -15.39 4.66 -5.53
N PRO A 206 -16.26 3.89 -4.84
CA PRO A 206 -16.13 3.62 -3.42
C PRO A 206 -14.82 2.94 -3.06
N GLN A 207 -14.25 3.34 -1.92
CA GLN A 207 -13.00 2.84 -1.40
C GLN A 207 -13.06 2.68 0.12
N GLU A 208 -12.17 1.84 0.64
CA GLU A 208 -12.02 1.59 2.07
C GLU A 208 -11.54 2.85 2.80
N GLU A 209 -12.19 3.17 3.92
CA GLU A 209 -11.90 4.36 4.71
C GLU A 209 -10.57 4.27 5.48
N GLU A 210 -10.02 3.06 5.65
CA GLU A 210 -8.77 2.85 6.37
C GLU A 210 -7.59 3.61 5.72
N TYR A 211 -7.60 3.81 4.40
CA TYR A 211 -6.64 4.68 3.73
C TYR A 211 -6.73 6.13 4.23
N ALA A 212 -7.94 6.65 4.42
CA ALA A 212 -8.16 7.99 4.98
C ALA A 212 -7.66 8.07 6.43
N VAL A 213 -7.91 7.02 7.22
CA VAL A 213 -7.41 6.91 8.60
C VAL A 213 -5.88 6.94 8.63
N GLY A 214 -5.20 6.22 7.75
CA GLY A 214 -3.73 6.26 7.61
C GLY A 214 -3.21 7.62 7.11
N GLY A 215 -3.97 8.30 6.25
CA GLY A 215 -3.64 9.64 5.77
C GLY A 215 -3.66 10.73 6.86
N LEU A 216 -4.46 10.54 7.92
CA LEU A 216 -4.64 11.51 9.01
C LEU A 216 -4.06 11.08 10.37
N SER A 217 -3.81 9.79 10.58
CA SER A 217 -3.39 9.23 11.86
C SER A 217 -2.17 8.33 11.74
N LYS A 218 -1.47 8.09 12.85
CA LYS A 218 -0.39 7.09 12.94
C LYS A 218 -0.89 5.68 13.28
N TYR A 219 -2.21 5.51 13.37
CA TYR A 219 -2.89 4.36 13.98
C TYR A 219 -3.55 3.44 12.94
N SER A 220 -3.13 3.52 11.69
CA SER A 220 -3.58 2.60 10.65
C SER A 220 -2.68 1.38 10.57
N TYR A 221 -3.28 0.21 10.33
CA TYR A 221 -2.53 -1.02 10.11
C TYR A 221 -1.71 -0.97 8.80
N TYR A 222 -2.15 -0.17 7.81
CA TYR A 222 -1.46 -0.02 6.52
C TYR A 222 -0.04 0.53 6.64
N HIS A 223 0.29 1.22 7.74
CA HIS A 223 1.66 1.67 7.96
C HIS A 223 2.64 0.50 8.13
N GLY A 224 2.18 -0.67 8.58
CA GLY A 224 3.00 -1.87 8.68
C GLY A 224 3.53 -2.35 7.33
N TRP A 225 2.83 -2.08 6.23
CA TRP A 225 3.34 -2.36 4.87
C TRP A 225 4.49 -1.44 4.46
N CYS A 226 4.56 -0.23 5.02
CA CYS A 226 5.66 0.70 4.81
C CYS A 226 6.82 0.46 5.79
N PHE A 227 6.49 0.00 7.01
CA PHE A 227 7.43 -0.24 8.10
C PHE A 227 7.29 -1.68 8.64
N PRO A 228 7.67 -2.71 7.85
CA PRO A 228 7.41 -4.11 8.20
C PRO A 228 8.12 -4.56 9.48
N GLN A 229 9.25 -3.94 9.85
CA GLN A 229 9.93 -4.23 11.12
C GLN A 229 9.10 -3.88 12.36
N ASN A 230 8.06 -3.05 12.20
CA ASN A 230 7.17 -2.62 13.26
C ASN A 230 5.71 -3.10 13.01
N MET A 231 5.53 -4.11 12.15
CA MET A 231 4.21 -4.63 11.77
C MET A 231 3.38 -5.05 12.99
N GLU A 232 4.00 -5.69 13.99
CA GLU A 232 3.33 -6.12 15.22
C GLU A 232 2.68 -4.94 15.97
N TYR A 233 3.35 -3.80 16.03
CA TYR A 233 2.79 -2.58 16.63
C TYR A 233 1.53 -2.12 15.87
N TYR A 234 1.58 -2.11 14.54
CA TYR A 234 0.47 -1.64 13.71
C TYR A 234 -0.72 -2.61 13.70
N ASN A 235 -0.47 -3.91 13.80
CA ASN A 235 -1.52 -4.93 13.90
C ASN A 235 -2.42 -4.75 15.13
N ARG A 236 -1.91 -4.16 16.21
CA ARG A 236 -2.70 -3.88 17.42
C ARG A 236 -3.90 -2.98 17.13
N PHE A 237 -3.84 -2.12 16.11
CA PHE A 237 -4.92 -1.19 15.79
C PHE A 237 -6.06 -1.81 14.97
N VAL A 238 -5.91 -3.03 14.45
CA VAL A 238 -6.99 -3.74 13.74
C VAL A 238 -8.15 -4.06 14.69
N CYS A 239 -7.82 -4.58 15.88
CA CYS A 239 -8.79 -4.99 16.91
C CYS A 239 -8.61 -4.21 18.22
N PHE A 240 -7.77 -3.18 18.24
CA PHE A 240 -7.34 -2.44 19.44
C PHE A 240 -6.80 -3.33 20.58
N LYS A 241 -6.25 -4.52 20.25
CA LYS A 241 -5.71 -5.46 21.25
C LYS A 241 -4.47 -4.85 21.92
N GLY A 242 -4.55 -4.67 23.23
CA GLY A 242 -3.47 -4.13 24.05
C GLY A 242 -3.11 -2.66 23.74
N VAL A 243 -3.95 -1.91 23.00
CA VAL A 243 -3.72 -0.49 22.71
C VAL A 243 -4.12 0.37 23.93
N PRO A 244 -3.31 1.36 24.36
CA PRO A 244 -3.69 2.25 25.46
C PRO A 244 -4.96 3.04 25.15
N ASP A 245 -5.82 3.25 26.15
CA ASP A 245 -7.09 3.99 26.01
C ASP A 245 -6.90 5.38 25.39
N SER A 246 -5.83 6.09 25.76
CA SER A 246 -5.51 7.40 25.19
C SER A 246 -5.31 7.37 23.66
N SER A 247 -4.72 6.30 23.13
CA SER A 247 -4.54 6.11 21.69
C SER A 247 -5.84 5.71 21.00
N ILE A 248 -6.70 4.93 21.68
CA ILE A 248 -8.04 4.60 21.18
C ILE A 248 -8.88 5.89 21.09
N GLU A 249 -8.82 6.76 22.09
CA GLU A 249 -9.56 8.03 22.08
C GLU A 249 -9.03 9.01 21.02
N GLU A 250 -7.70 9.07 20.78
CA GLU A 250 -7.14 9.84 19.68
C GLU A 250 -7.61 9.30 18.32
N TRP A 251 -7.59 7.97 18.13
CA TRP A 251 -8.11 7.34 16.93
C TRP A 251 -9.60 7.64 16.72
N LYS A 252 -10.44 7.51 17.77
CA LYS A 252 -11.89 7.80 17.70
C LYS A 252 -12.15 9.24 17.27
N LYS A 253 -11.37 10.20 17.78
CA LYS A 253 -11.50 11.63 17.39
C LYS A 253 -11.22 11.83 15.90
N ILE A 254 -10.15 11.21 15.40
CA ILE A 254 -9.78 11.30 13.98
C ILE A 254 -10.84 10.63 13.11
N TYR A 255 -11.30 9.45 13.51
CA TYR A 255 -12.31 8.70 12.79
C TYR A 255 -13.66 9.45 12.75
N LEU A 256 -14.09 10.01 13.89
CA LEU A 256 -15.29 10.84 13.96
C LEU A 256 -15.18 12.10 13.09
N PHE A 257 -14.00 12.73 13.06
CA PHE A 257 -13.75 13.86 12.17
C PHE A 257 -13.90 13.47 10.69
N LEU A 258 -13.34 12.33 10.28
CA LEU A 258 -13.51 11.79 8.91
C LEU A 258 -14.97 11.54 8.56
N LEU A 259 -15.73 10.89 9.46
CA LEU A 259 -17.16 10.64 9.26
C LEU A 259 -17.95 11.94 9.10
N LYS A 260 -17.71 12.92 9.98
CA LYS A 260 -18.34 14.24 9.87
C LYS A 260 -17.96 14.94 8.57
N LYS A 261 -16.72 14.78 8.12
CA LYS A 261 -16.21 15.39 6.90
C LYS A 261 -16.92 14.84 5.66
N GLU A 262 -17.06 13.52 5.56
CA GLU A 262 -17.85 12.92 4.48
C GLU A 262 -19.34 13.27 4.62
N THR A 263 -19.88 13.31 5.84
CA THR A 263 -21.29 13.72 6.08
C THR A 263 -21.55 15.13 5.57
N PHE A 264 -20.58 16.03 5.77
CA PHE A 264 -20.64 17.39 5.28
C PHE A 264 -20.60 17.45 3.74
N LEU A 265 -19.90 16.52 3.08
CA LEU A 265 -19.83 16.44 1.62
C LEU A 265 -21.14 15.90 1.01
N TRP A 266 -21.65 14.78 1.51
CA TRP A 266 -22.79 14.05 0.93
C TRP A 266 -24.16 14.62 1.33
N ASP A 267 -24.18 15.72 2.10
CA ASP A 267 -25.33 16.27 2.81
C ASP A 267 -25.84 15.34 3.94
N ALA A 268 -26.31 15.93 5.04
CA ALA A 268 -26.48 15.27 6.34
C ALA A 268 -27.54 14.16 6.39
N GLY A 269 -28.15 13.80 5.26
CA GLY A 269 -29.25 12.84 5.13
C GLY A 269 -28.82 11.39 4.84
N VAL A 270 -27.54 11.08 4.97
CA VAL A 270 -26.95 9.94 4.28
C VAL A 270 -26.39 8.88 5.26
N TYR A 271 -26.65 7.60 4.98
CA TYR A 271 -26.05 6.46 5.68
C TYR A 271 -24.61 6.26 5.19
N PHE A 272 -23.63 6.23 6.10
CA PHE A 272 -22.23 6.00 5.72
C PHE A 272 -21.92 4.53 5.54
N LEU A 273 -21.50 4.14 4.34
CA LEU A 273 -20.97 2.81 4.07
C LEU A 273 -19.53 2.75 4.54
N LYS A 274 -19.25 1.78 5.41
CA LYS A 274 -17.92 1.50 5.93
C LYS A 274 -17.51 0.10 5.53
N ILE A 275 -16.26 -0.12 5.12
CA ILE A 275 -15.69 -1.48 5.07
C ILE A 275 -14.66 -1.58 6.19
N LEU A 276 -15.05 -2.20 7.32
CA LEU A 276 -14.05 -2.61 8.29
C LEU A 276 -13.48 -3.96 7.84
N LEU A 277 -12.26 -3.92 7.33
CA LEU A 277 -11.51 -5.15 7.08
C LEU A 277 -11.03 -5.68 8.42
N ILE A 278 -11.73 -6.68 8.93
CA ILE A 278 -11.21 -7.50 10.02
C ILE A 278 -10.28 -8.52 9.37
N LEU A 279 -8.96 -8.35 9.55
CA LEU A 279 -8.02 -9.46 9.50
C LEU A 279 -8.35 -10.36 10.70
N VAL A 280 -9.28 -11.29 10.52
CA VAL A 280 -9.40 -12.41 11.44
C VAL A 280 -8.13 -13.22 11.22
N GLU A 281 -7.22 -13.17 12.20
CA GLU A 281 -5.99 -13.95 12.33
C GLU A 281 -5.84 -15.04 11.27
N LEU A 282 -5.21 -14.68 10.14
CA LEU A 282 -4.47 -15.68 9.39
C LEU A 282 -3.29 -16.05 10.29
N ASN A 283 -3.47 -17.14 11.03
CA ASN A 283 -2.41 -17.90 11.71
C ASN A 283 -1.40 -18.42 10.70
N TYR A 284 -0.69 -17.51 10.04
CA TYR A 284 0.47 -17.75 9.21
C TYR A 284 1.53 -16.75 9.66
N TYR A 285 2.13 -17.02 10.82
CA TYR A 285 3.55 -17.38 11.00
C TYR A 285 3.84 -17.50 12.50
#